data_AF-A0A2L2Z9J6-F1
#
_entry.id   AF-A0A2L2Z9J6-F1
#
_cell.length_a   1.000
_cell.length_b   1.000
_cell.length_c   1.000
_cell.angle_alpha   90.00
_cell.angle_beta   90.00
_cell.angle_gamma   90.00
#
_symmetry.space_group_name_H-M   'P 1'
#
loop_
_entity.id
_entity.type
_entity.pdbx_description
1 polymer ?
#
loop_
_entity_poly.entity_id
_entity_poly.type
_entity_poly.pdbx_seq_one_letter_code
_entity_poly.pdbx_strand_id
1 'polypeptide(L)'
;MAVTATRAKFGVFLLGILGIVILVFGIAALSLLPIIFSAKLQENLVLREGNDTNEKWIQTPMPVTIEVVLINITNPAEVVKGKLPSVE
;
A
#
# COMPACT_ATOMS: atom_id res chain seq x y z
N MET A 1 37.26 47.44 6.04
CA MET A 1 37.43 46.13 5.36
C MET A 1 37.56 44.92 6.31
N ALA A 2 38.04 45.07 7.56
CA ALA A 2 38.18 43.92 8.48
C ALA A 2 36.83 43.40 9.05
N VAL A 3 35.87 44.29 9.34
CA VAL A 3 34.57 43.93 9.94
C VAL A 3 33.70 43.09 9.00
N THR A 4 33.76 43.34 7.70
CA THR A 4 33.06 42.56 6.67
C THR A 4 33.61 41.13 6.57
N ALA A 5 34.92 40.95 6.72
CA ALA A 5 35.56 39.63 6.71
C ALA A 5 35.18 38.78 7.94
N THR A 6 35.05 39.37 9.12
CA THR A 6 34.62 38.65 10.35
C THR A 6 33.16 38.20 10.26
N ARG A 7 32.28 39.04 9.72
CA ARG A 7 30.87 38.69 9.48
C ARG A 7 30.71 37.59 8.43
N ALA A 8 31.51 37.62 7.37
CA ALA A 8 31.53 36.58 6.34
C ALA A 8 31.99 35.22 6.91
N LYS A 9 33.04 35.20 7.74
CA LYS A 9 33.53 33.98 8.41
C LYS A 9 32.46 33.35 9.32
N PHE A 10 31.71 34.19 10.06
CA PHE A 10 30.60 33.72 10.90
C PHE A 10 29.44 33.15 10.07
N GLY A 11 29.11 33.79 8.95
CA GLY A 11 28.09 33.27 8.02
C GLY A 11 28.46 31.91 7.40
N VAL A 12 29.73 31.73 7.01
CA VAL A 12 30.23 30.44 6.49
C VAL A 12 30.18 29.35 7.56
N PHE A 13 30.51 29.69 8.81
CA PHE A 13 30.41 28.75 9.93
C PHE A 13 28.97 28.29 10.19
N LEU A 14 28.00 29.20 10.17
CA LEU A 14 26.57 28.88 10.31
C LEU A 14 26.06 27.99 9.16
N LEU A 15 26.44 28.29 7.92
CA LEU A 15 26.09 27.48 6.76
C LEU A 15 26.68 26.06 6.86
N GLY A 16 27.90 25.92 7.38
CA GLY A 16 28.52 24.63 7.66
C GLY A 16 27.72 23.81 8.67
N ILE A 17 27.30 24.43 9.78
CA ILE A 17 26.46 23.76 10.79
C ILE A 17 25.12 23.34 10.18
N LEU A 18 24.46 24.23 9.43
CA LEU A 18 23.18 23.93 8.79
C LEU A 18 23.31 22.75 7.81
N GLY A 19 24.40 22.70 7.02
CA GLY A 19 24.69 21.59 6.13
C GLY A 19 24.86 20.27 6.86
N ILE A 20 25.56 20.27 8.00
CA ILE A 20 25.72 19.06 8.83
C ILE A 20 24.37 18.62 9.40
N VAL A 21 23.54 19.54 9.88
CA VAL A 21 22.21 19.21 10.42
C VAL A 21 21.31 18.59 9.34
N ILE A 22 21.29 19.16 8.14
CA ILE A 22 20.53 18.62 7.01
C ILE A 22 21.05 17.24 6.62
N LEU A 23 22.36 17.03 6.62
CA LEU A 23 22.97 15.73 6.29
C LEU A 23 22.59 14.66 7.32
N VAL A 24 22.66 14.97 8.61
CA VAL A 24 22.24 14.05 9.69
C VAL A 24 20.74 13.75 9.56
N PHE A 25 19.92 14.76 9.33
CA PHE A 25 18.48 14.58 9.14
C PHE A 25 18.17 13.73 7.91
N GLY A 26 18.88 13.92 6.80
CA GLY A 26 18.74 13.12 5.59
C GLY A 26 19.05 11.65 5.82
N ILE A 27 20.15 11.34 6.51
CA ILE A 27 20.52 9.95 6.84
C ILE A 27 19.48 9.32 7.78
N ALA A 28 19.04 10.06 8.80
CA ALA A 28 18.00 9.61 9.72
C ALA A 28 16.67 9.35 8.98
N ALA A 29 16.26 10.26 8.09
CA ALA A 29 15.05 10.12 7.29
C ALA A 29 15.09 8.87 6.40
N LEU A 30 16.19 8.60 5.71
CA LEU A 30 16.33 7.40 4.87
C LEU A 30 16.19 6.10 5.68
N SER A 31 16.64 6.10 6.94
CA SER A 31 16.58 4.92 7.81
C SER A 31 15.22 4.76 8.51
N LEU A 32 14.62 5.87 8.95
CA LEU A 32 13.39 5.86 9.74
C LEU A 32 12.12 5.85 8.87
N LEU A 33 12.16 6.47 7.70
CA LEU A 33 11.01 6.51 6.79
C LEU A 33 10.47 5.11 6.44
N PRO A 34 11.27 4.10 6.06
CA PRO A 34 10.72 2.77 5.77
C PRO A 34 10.09 2.11 6.99
N ILE A 35 10.64 2.33 8.18
CA ILE A 35 10.11 1.79 9.45
C ILE A 35 8.74 2.42 9.75
N ILE A 36 8.67 3.75 9.71
CA ILE A 36 7.44 4.51 9.98
C ILE A 36 6.38 4.16 8.93
N PHE A 37 6.78 4.09 7.66
CA PHE A 37 5.88 3.75 6.56
C PHE A 37 5.31 2.34 6.72
N SER A 38 6.15 1.35 7.04
CA SER A 38 5.71 -0.03 7.24
C SER A 38 4.77 -0.16 8.44
N ALA A 39 5.06 0.53 9.55
CA ALA A 39 4.20 0.56 10.73
C ALA A 39 2.83 1.17 10.42
N LYS A 40 2.81 2.31 9.70
CA LYS A 40 1.58 2.96 9.25
C LYS A 40 0.80 2.11 8.26
N LEU A 41 1.48 1.43 7.35
CA LEU A 41 0.84 0.53 6.40
C LEU A 41 0.17 -0.64 7.12
N GLN A 42 0.87 -1.29 8.05
CA GLN A 42 0.29 -2.37 8.86
C GLN A 42 -0.91 -1.88 9.68
N GLU A 43 -0.82 -0.71 10.31
CA GLU A 43 -1.93 -0.11 11.06
C GLU A 43 -3.19 0.11 10.20
N ASN A 44 -3.01 0.60 8.97
CA ASN A 44 -4.12 0.90 8.07
C ASN A 44 -4.67 -0.32 7.31
N LEU A 45 -3.87 -1.36 7.08
CA LEU A 45 -4.30 -2.58 6.39
C LEU A 45 -5.03 -3.57 7.29
N VAL A 46 -4.82 -3.51 8.61
CA VAL A 46 -5.52 -4.39 9.56
C VAL A 46 -7.02 -4.09 9.51
N LEU A 47 -7.83 -5.13 9.43
CA LEU A 47 -9.29 -5.00 9.52
C LEU A 47 -9.68 -4.77 10.98
N ARG A 48 -9.80 -3.49 11.36
CA ARG A 48 -10.30 -3.06 12.68
C ARG A 48 -11.63 -2.34 12.50
N GLU A 49 -12.58 -2.57 13.40
CA GLU A 49 -13.87 -1.87 13.37
C GLU A 49 -13.68 -0.34 13.37
N GLY A 50 -14.34 0.34 12.43
CA GLY A 50 -14.31 1.79 12.27
C GLY A 50 -13.14 2.36 11.44
N ASN A 51 -12.31 1.52 10.79
CA ASN A 51 -11.32 2.01 9.82
C ASN A 51 -11.79 1.88 8.36
N ASP A 52 -11.29 2.76 7.50
CA ASP A 52 -11.64 2.84 6.07
C ASP A 52 -11.43 1.52 5.32
N THR A 53 -10.38 0.76 5.68
CA THR A 53 -10.10 -0.55 5.07
C THR A 53 -11.18 -1.59 5.41
N ASN A 54 -11.70 -1.58 6.63
CA ASN A 54 -12.81 -2.44 7.04
C ASN A 54 -14.10 -2.06 6.32
N GLU A 55 -14.42 -0.76 6.25
CA GLU A 55 -15.60 -0.28 5.52
C GLU A 55 -15.57 -0.70 4.04
N LYS A 56 -14.41 -0.57 3.39
CA LYS A 56 -14.19 -1.04 2.01
C LYS A 56 -14.23 -2.56 1.87
N TRP A 57 -13.86 -3.32 2.90
CA TRP A 57 -13.96 -4.77 2.89
C TRP A 57 -15.41 -5.23 3.02
N ILE A 58 -16.19 -4.61 3.91
CA ILE A 58 -17.63 -4.88 4.08
C ILE A 58 -18.41 -4.46 2.82
N GLN A 59 -18.15 -3.26 2.31
CA GLN A 59 -18.80 -2.70 1.13
C GLN A 59 -17.75 -2.43 0.08
N THR A 60 -17.41 -3.48 -0.69
CA THR A 60 -16.44 -3.35 -1.77
C THR A 60 -16.91 -2.30 -2.77
N PRO A 61 -16.10 -1.25 -3.05
CA PRO A 61 -16.52 -0.13 -3.89
C PRO A 61 -16.65 -0.52 -5.37
N MET A 62 -16.10 -1.68 -5.75
CA MET A 62 -16.16 -2.20 -7.10
C MET A 62 -17.26 -3.27 -7.21
N PRO A 63 -18.22 -3.14 -8.13
CA PRO A 63 -19.20 -4.20 -8.38
C PRO A 63 -18.49 -5.43 -8.97
N VAL A 64 -18.70 -6.59 -8.36
CA VAL A 64 -18.22 -7.89 -8.85
C VAL A 64 -19.40 -8.64 -9.46
N THR A 65 -19.38 -8.84 -10.77
CA THR A 65 -20.37 -9.66 -11.47
C THR A 65 -19.88 -11.10 -11.51
N ILE A 66 -20.71 -12.04 -11.08
CA ILE A 66 -20.45 -13.48 -11.21
C ILE A 66 -21.42 -14.03 -12.25
N GLU A 67 -20.89 -14.60 -13.32
CA GLU A 67 -21.65 -15.34 -14.31
C GLU A 67 -21.55 -16.83 -13.99
N VAL A 68 -22.67 -17.42 -13.56
CA VAL A 68 -22.75 -18.86 -13.28
C VAL A 68 -23.50 -19.53 -14.43
N VAL A 69 -22.79 -20.35 -15.20
CA VAL A 69 -23.39 -21.22 -16.21
C VAL A 69 -23.58 -22.60 -15.61
N LEU A 70 -24.84 -23.00 -15.43
CA LEU A 70 -25.20 -24.36 -15.09
C LEU A 70 -25.54 -25.12 -16.37
N ILE A 71 -24.93 -26.29 -16.51
CA ILE A 71 -25.19 -27.19 -17.63
C ILE A 71 -26.22 -28.21 -17.18
N ASN A 72 -27.36 -28.26 -17.88
CA ASN A 72 -28.40 -29.23 -17.58
C ASN A 72 -28.12 -30.56 -18.32
N ILE A 73 -28.21 -31.69 -17.64
CA ILE A 73 -28.06 -33.01 -18.28
C ILE A 73 -29.46 -33.53 -18.63
N THR A 74 -29.76 -33.65 -19.93
CA THR A 74 -31.09 -34.04 -20.43
C THR A 74 -31.32 -35.56 -20.46
N ASN A 75 -30.26 -36.37 -20.39
CA ASN A 75 -30.34 -37.84 -20.45
C ASN A 75 -29.69 -38.59 -19.26
N PRO A 76 -29.98 -38.23 -17.99
CA PRO A 76 -29.24 -38.73 -16.83
C PRO A 76 -29.29 -40.26 -16.67
N ALA A 77 -30.45 -40.90 -16.97
CA ALA A 77 -30.61 -42.35 -16.86
C ALA A 77 -29.75 -43.14 -17.87
N GLU A 78 -29.40 -42.52 -18.99
CA GLU A 78 -28.55 -43.11 -20.03
C GLU A 78 -27.08 -42.94 -19.71
N VAL A 79 -26.73 -41.79 -19.13
CA VAL A 79 -25.37 -41.52 -18.63
C VAL A 79 -24.99 -42.52 -17.55
N VAL A 80 -25.89 -42.85 -16.63
CA VAL A 80 -25.64 -43.89 -15.60
C VAL A 80 -25.36 -45.27 -16.22
N LYS A 81 -25.87 -45.53 -17.42
CA LYS A 81 -25.66 -46.78 -18.17
C LYS A 81 -24.42 -46.73 -19.08
N GLY A 82 -23.62 -45.66 -19.00
CA GLY A 82 -22.37 -45.50 -19.77
C GLY A 82 -22.53 -44.81 -21.13
N LYS A 83 -23.71 -44.26 -21.45
CA LYS A 83 -23.90 -43.46 -22.67
C LYS A 83 -23.41 -42.02 -22.48
N LEU A 84 -23.17 -41.32 -23.59
CA LEU A 84 -22.69 -39.94 -23.57
C LEU A 84 -23.76 -38.98 -23.00
N PRO A 85 -23.37 -37.97 -22.17
CA PRO A 85 -24.28 -36.95 -21.68
C PRO A 85 -24.73 -36.01 -22.80
N SER A 86 -26.02 -35.72 -22.81
CA SER A 86 -26.65 -34.66 -23.60
C SER A 86 -26.87 -33.47 -22.69
N VAL A 87 -26.45 -32.29 -23.16
CA VAL A 87 -26.41 -31.06 -22.35
C VAL A 87 -27.09 -29.89 -23.04
N GLU A 88 -27.68 -29.01 -22.24
CA GLU A 88 -28.23 -27.70 -22.63
C GLU A 88 -27.70 -26.60 -21.71
#